data_AF-A0A150K0B6-F1
#
_entry.id   AF-A0A150K0B6-F1
#
_cell.length_a   1.000
_cell.length_b   1.000
_cell.length_c   1.000
_cell.angle_alpha   90.00
_cell.angle_beta   90.00
_cell.angle_gamma   90.00
#
_symmetry.space_group_name_H-M   'P 1'
#
loop_
_entity.id
_entity.type
_entity.pdbx_description
1 polymer ?
#
loop_
_entity_poly.entity_id
_entity_poly.type
_entity_poly.pdbx_seq_one_letter_code
_entity_poly.pdbx_strand_id
1 'polypeptide(L)'
;MQSIVLDDDHYFHGLETIYNYPGDFIGKKVAIKGFVYRTDDIKANQLFVLRFGIIHCIADAGVYGMLVDFPGNMANVKENTWIEVEGKLDMTYYTPFKENIPYLKVTSYHKSSEPKDPYVYRQYN
;
A
#
# COMPACT_ATOMS: atom_id res chain seq x y z
N MET A 1 11.65 13.82 12.27
CA MET A 1 11.63 12.58 11.44
C MET A 1 10.71 12.86 10.26
N GLN A 2 11.20 12.72 9.04
CA GLN A 2 10.44 12.98 7.83
C GLN A 2 9.59 11.73 7.52
N SER A 3 8.27 11.92 7.35
CA SER A 3 7.34 10.86 6.96
C SER A 3 7.09 10.96 5.46
N ILE A 4 7.07 9.82 4.76
CA ILE A 4 6.73 9.76 3.34
C ILE A 4 5.23 9.49 3.25
N VAL A 5 4.48 10.40 2.66
CA VAL A 5 3.03 10.24 2.50
C VAL A 5 2.77 9.95 1.03
N LEU A 6 2.13 8.80 0.76
CA LEU A 6 1.63 8.46 -0.57
C LEU A 6 0.23 9.07 -0.73
N ASP A 7 0.20 10.37 -1.01
CA ASP A 7 -1.03 11.11 -1.34
C ASP A 7 -1.47 10.85 -2.79
N ASP A 8 -2.61 11.41 -3.18
CA ASP A 8 -3.25 11.12 -4.46
C ASP A 8 -2.41 11.57 -5.66
N ASP A 9 -1.66 12.67 -5.53
CA ASP A 9 -0.85 13.26 -6.60
C ASP A 9 0.51 12.55 -6.76
N HIS A 10 1.07 12.05 -5.66
CA HIS A 10 2.39 11.41 -5.63
C HIS A 10 2.34 9.90 -5.44
N TYR A 11 1.14 9.30 -5.46
CA TYR A 11 0.95 7.88 -5.17
C TYR A 11 1.84 6.98 -6.03
N PHE A 12 1.74 7.11 -7.36
CA PHE A 12 2.49 6.28 -8.29
C PHE A 12 3.98 6.53 -8.20
N HIS A 13 4.41 7.78 -8.21
CA HIS A 13 5.84 8.10 -8.15
C HIS A 13 6.47 7.57 -6.86
N GLY A 14 5.81 7.77 -5.72
CA GLY A 14 6.28 7.28 -4.43
C GLY A 14 6.28 5.75 -4.37
N LEU A 15 5.21 5.10 -4.81
CA LEU A 15 5.11 3.64 -4.83
C LEU A 15 6.17 3.02 -5.76
N GLU A 16 6.29 3.49 -7.01
CA GLU A 16 7.31 3.04 -7.97
C GLU A 16 8.72 3.22 -7.40
N THR A 17 9.01 4.36 -6.78
CA THR A 17 10.33 4.63 -6.19
C THR A 17 10.64 3.69 -5.03
N ILE A 18 9.66 3.40 -4.18
CA ILE A 18 9.82 2.43 -3.07
C ILE A 18 10.09 1.02 -3.62
N TYR A 19 9.37 0.59 -4.67
CA TYR A 19 9.56 -0.74 -5.25
C TYR A 19 10.85 -0.87 -6.07
N ASN A 20 11.30 0.20 -6.72
CA ASN A 20 12.55 0.21 -7.49
C ASN A 20 13.81 0.33 -6.61
N TYR A 21 13.72 1.06 -5.49
CA TYR A 21 14.85 1.34 -4.60
C TYR A 21 14.55 1.02 -3.12
N PRO A 22 14.02 -0.18 -2.78
CA PRO A 22 13.49 -0.44 -1.45
C PRO A 22 14.52 -0.26 -0.32
N GLY A 23 15.79 -0.54 -0.60
CA GLY A 23 16.90 -0.38 0.36
C GLY A 23 17.02 1.04 0.92
N ASP A 24 16.73 2.07 0.11
CA ASP A 24 16.80 3.49 0.52
C ASP A 24 15.65 3.91 1.44
N PHE A 25 14.64 3.05 1.58
CA PHE A 25 13.42 3.32 2.34
C PHE A 25 13.26 2.42 3.57
N ILE A 26 14.09 1.40 3.75
CA ILE A 26 14.05 0.55 4.93
C ILE A 26 14.14 1.39 6.21
N GLY A 27 13.19 1.17 7.13
CA GLY A 27 13.09 1.88 8.41
C GLY A 27 12.45 3.27 8.33
N LYS A 28 12.22 3.82 7.13
CA LYS A 28 11.49 5.08 6.96
C LYS A 28 10.02 4.89 7.26
N LYS A 29 9.40 5.95 7.78
CA LYS A 29 7.95 6.00 8.00
C LYS A 29 7.25 6.27 6.68
N VAL A 30 6.24 5.45 6.37
CA VAL A 30 5.37 5.62 5.21
C VAL A 30 3.92 5.61 5.66
N ALA A 31 3.14 6.53 5.11
CA ALA A 31 1.69 6.56 5.25
C ALA A 31 1.02 6.31 3.89
N ILE A 32 0.04 5.40 3.88
CA ILE A 32 -0.71 4.98 2.70
C ILE A 32 -2.20 4.92 3.06
N LYS A 33 -3.03 5.44 2.16
CA LYS A 33 -4.48 5.28 2.18
C LYS A 33 -4.91 4.36 1.04
N GLY A 34 -5.82 3.45 1.33
CA GLY A 34 -6.36 2.53 0.34
C GLY A 34 -7.45 1.64 0.90
N PHE A 35 -8.01 0.78 0.07
CA PHE A 35 -8.96 -0.24 0.48
C PHE A 35 -8.24 -1.57 0.77
N VAL A 36 -8.85 -2.34 1.67
CA VAL A 36 -8.37 -3.67 2.05
C VAL A 36 -8.65 -4.68 0.95
N TYR A 37 -7.61 -5.43 0.60
CA TYR A 37 -7.67 -6.59 -0.28
C TYR A 37 -6.94 -7.79 0.37
N ARG A 38 -7.53 -8.98 0.31
CA ARG A 38 -6.91 -10.24 0.76
C ARG A 38 -6.73 -11.24 -0.35
N THR A 39 -5.71 -12.06 -0.17
CA THR A 39 -5.44 -13.25 -0.95
C THR A 39 -5.18 -14.44 -0.02
N ASP A 40 -5.27 -15.66 -0.54
CA ASP A 40 -5.12 -16.89 0.29
C ASP A 40 -3.65 -17.17 0.68
N ASP A 41 -2.70 -16.48 0.06
CA ASP A 41 -1.25 -16.66 0.22
C ASP A 41 -0.60 -15.74 1.27
N ILE A 42 -1.37 -14.87 1.92
CA ILE A 42 -0.90 -13.97 2.98
C ILE A 42 -1.39 -14.40 4.38
N LYS A 43 -0.69 -13.94 5.43
CA LYS A 43 -1.03 -14.28 6.82
C LYS A 43 -2.29 -13.55 7.30
N ALA A 44 -2.94 -14.04 8.35
CA ALA A 44 -4.16 -13.45 8.91
C ALA A 44 -4.00 -12.02 9.46
N ASN A 45 -2.76 -11.61 9.78
CA ASN A 45 -2.40 -10.26 10.20
C ASN A 45 -1.86 -9.39 9.06
N GLN A 46 -1.83 -9.91 7.83
CA GLN A 46 -1.38 -9.20 6.65
C GLN A 46 -2.56 -8.84 5.76
N LEU A 47 -2.48 -7.68 5.11
CA LEU A 47 -3.45 -7.22 4.11
C LEU A 47 -2.70 -6.51 2.98
N PHE A 48 -3.25 -6.56 1.78
CA PHE A 48 -2.92 -5.56 0.78
C PHE A 48 -3.75 -4.31 1.02
N VAL A 49 -3.10 -3.15 1.01
CA VAL A 49 -3.77 -1.85 1.02
C VAL A 49 -3.54 -1.22 -0.34
N LEU A 50 -4.63 -1.09 -1.10
CA LEU A 50 -4.59 -0.78 -2.53
C LEU A 50 -5.39 0.48 -2.87
N ARG A 51 -5.02 1.14 -3.96
CA ARG A 51 -5.78 2.20 -4.63
C ARG A 51 -6.11 1.78 -6.04
N PHE A 52 -7.26 2.23 -6.55
CA PHE A 52 -7.52 2.15 -7.99
C PHE A 52 -6.60 3.14 -8.69
N GLY A 53 -5.86 2.69 -9.69
CA GLY A 53 -4.88 3.51 -10.39
C GLY A 53 -5.09 3.49 -11.90
N ILE A 54 -4.88 4.65 -12.53
CA ILE A 54 -4.97 4.84 -13.97
C ILE A 54 -3.60 5.36 -14.48
N ILE A 55 -2.96 4.58 -15.35
CA ILE A 55 -1.61 4.91 -15.87
C ILE A 55 -1.67 5.72 -17.17
N HIS A 56 -2.51 5.32 -18.13
CA HIS A 56 -2.62 5.99 -19.43
C HIS A 56 -4.08 6.22 -19.85
N CYS A 57 -4.97 5.24 -19.68
CA CYS A 57 -6.42 5.39 -19.87
C CYS A 57 -7.23 4.56 -18.86
N ILE A 58 -8.55 4.80 -18.76
CA ILE A 58 -9.47 4.01 -17.92
C ILE A 58 -9.46 2.51 -18.27
N ALA A 59 -9.10 2.16 -19.51
CA ALA A 59 -8.91 0.77 -19.93
C ALA A 59 -7.72 0.09 -19.22
N ASP A 60 -6.74 0.87 -18.75
CA ASP A 60 -5.58 0.40 -17.98
C ASP A 60 -5.80 0.56 -16.47
N ALA A 61 -7.06 0.71 -16.04
CA ALA A 61 -7.39 0.78 -14.63
C ALA A 61 -6.99 -0.52 -13.93
N GLY A 62 -6.16 -0.38 -12.90
CA GLY A 62 -5.68 -1.47 -12.08
C GLY A 62 -5.76 -1.12 -10.60
N VAL A 63 -5.27 -2.03 -9.76
CA VAL A 63 -5.12 -1.81 -8.33
C VAL A 63 -3.65 -1.84 -7.97
N TYR A 64 -3.20 -0.85 -7.21
CA TYR A 64 -1.79 -0.64 -6.89
C TYR A 64 -1.67 -0.36 -5.41
N GLY A 65 -0.59 -0.83 -4.79
CA GLY A 65 -0.33 -0.59 -3.39
C GLY A 65 0.68 -1.57 -2.85
N MET A 66 0.57 -1.89 -1.56
CA MET A 66 1.61 -2.66 -0.88
C MET A 66 1.05 -3.67 0.11
N LEU A 67 1.85 -4.69 0.38
CA LEU A 67 1.63 -5.60 1.49
C LEU A 67 1.85 -4.87 2.81
N VAL A 68 0.94 -5.06 3.75
CA VAL A 68 0.94 -4.39 5.05
C VAL A 68 0.80 -5.44 6.13
N ASP A 69 1.69 -5.41 7.11
CA ASP A 69 1.77 -6.36 8.22
C ASP A 69 1.41 -5.69 9.54
N PHE A 70 0.30 -6.12 10.13
CA PHE A 70 -0.25 -5.56 11.35
C PHE A 70 0.25 -6.33 12.58
N PRO A 71 0.45 -5.67 13.73
CA PRO A 71 0.84 -6.33 14.97
C PRO A 71 -0.24 -7.28 15.54
N GLY A 72 -1.48 -7.21 15.04
CA GLY A 72 -2.61 -8.03 15.48
C GLY A 72 -3.38 -8.66 14.32
N ASN A 73 -4.27 -9.59 14.65
CA ASN A 73 -5.11 -10.28 13.65
C ASN A 73 -6.07 -9.30 12.95
N MET A 74 -6.11 -9.36 11.62
CA MET A 74 -6.92 -8.48 10.79
C MET A 74 -8.13 -9.16 10.16
N ALA A 75 -8.46 -10.41 10.54
CA ALA A 75 -9.59 -11.17 10.00
C ALA A 75 -10.95 -10.45 10.10
N ASN A 76 -11.12 -9.54 11.07
CA ASN A 76 -12.37 -8.81 11.27
C ASN A 76 -12.54 -7.56 10.37
N VAL A 77 -11.49 -7.13 9.67
CA VAL A 77 -11.60 -6.00 8.73
C VAL A 77 -12.19 -6.51 7.42
N LYS A 78 -13.25 -5.90 6.90
CA LYS A 78 -13.89 -6.42 5.68
C LYS A 78 -13.07 -6.04 4.43
N GLU A 79 -13.14 -6.88 3.39
CA GLU A 79 -12.72 -6.48 2.03
C GLU A 79 -13.34 -5.14 1.64
N ASN A 80 -12.65 -4.38 0.80
CA ASN A 80 -13.07 -3.05 0.32
C ASN A 80 -13.23 -1.98 1.43
N THR A 81 -12.83 -2.27 2.67
CA THR A 81 -12.81 -1.24 3.73
C THR A 81 -11.66 -0.28 3.48
N TRP A 82 -11.96 1.01 3.40
CA TRP A 82 -10.94 2.05 3.31
C TRP A 82 -10.25 2.25 4.66
N ILE A 83 -8.93 2.21 4.64
CA ILE A 83 -8.07 2.42 5.80
C ILE A 83 -6.91 3.34 5.42
N GLU A 84 -6.43 4.07 6.40
CA GLU A 84 -5.18 4.82 6.33
C GLU A 84 -4.22 4.21 7.33
N VAL A 85 -3.05 3.84 6.84
CA VAL A 85 -2.04 3.07 7.57
C VAL A 85 -0.75 3.87 7.59
N GLU A 86 -0.16 4.01 8.77
CA GLU A 86 1.21 4.46 8.96
C GLU A 86 2.05 3.29 9.50
N GLY A 87 3.25 3.13 8.94
CA GLY A 87 4.17 2.13 9.40
C GLY A 87 5.60 2.39 8.97
N LYS A 88 6.48 1.43 9.25
CA LYS A 88 7.88 1.44 8.79
C LYS A 88 8.06 0.45 7.67
N LEU A 89 8.75 0.88 6.62
CA LEU A 89 9.11 0.02 5.50
C LEU A 89 10.15 -1.03 5.91
N ASP A 90 9.97 -2.24 5.42
CA ASP A 90 10.90 -3.36 5.55
C ASP A 90 10.74 -4.27 4.33
N MET A 91 11.54 -5.34 4.24
CA MET A 91 11.51 -6.31 3.14
C MET A 91 11.03 -7.67 3.61
N THR A 92 10.20 -8.33 2.81
CA THR A 92 9.76 -9.70 3.06
C THR A 92 9.82 -10.51 1.78
N TYR A 93 10.18 -11.79 1.91
CA TYR A 93 10.08 -12.73 0.80
C TYR A 93 8.61 -13.04 0.53
N TYR A 94 8.16 -12.82 -0.69
CA TYR A 94 6.79 -13.09 -1.11
C TYR A 94 6.76 -14.25 -2.10
N THR A 95 6.31 -15.39 -1.60
CA THR A 95 6.37 -16.68 -2.29
C THR A 95 5.74 -16.67 -3.69
N PRO A 96 4.57 -16.06 -3.93
CA PRO A 96 3.97 -16.03 -5.26
C PRO A 96 4.85 -15.39 -6.33
N PHE A 97 5.65 -14.38 -5.97
CA PHE A 97 6.56 -13.69 -6.89
C PHE A 97 7.99 -14.25 -6.86
N LYS A 98 8.31 -15.09 -5.87
CA LYS A 98 9.66 -15.65 -5.65
C LYS A 98 10.73 -14.56 -5.49
N GLU A 99 10.35 -13.43 -4.90
CA GLU A 99 11.21 -12.26 -4.73
C GLU A 99 10.96 -11.59 -3.37
N ASN A 100 11.93 -10.79 -2.90
CA ASN A 100 11.72 -9.92 -1.76
C ASN A 100 10.99 -8.65 -2.21
N ILE A 101 9.83 -8.39 -1.62
CA ILE A 101 9.05 -7.17 -1.88
C ILE A 101 9.12 -6.24 -0.66
N PRO A 102 9.03 -4.92 -0.87
CA PRO A 102 8.78 -4.00 0.23
C PRO A 102 7.41 -4.25 0.84
N TYR A 103 7.33 -4.18 2.16
CA TYR A 103 6.07 -4.23 2.91
C TYR A 103 6.11 -3.24 4.07
N LEU A 104 4.93 -2.90 4.57
CA LEU A 104 4.78 -1.92 5.65
C LEU A 104 4.50 -2.62 6.98
N LYS A 105 5.40 -2.48 7.96
CA LYS A 105 5.15 -2.86 9.36
C LYS A 105 4.33 -1.77 10.05
N VAL A 106 3.07 -2.06 10.35
CA VAL A 106 2.13 -1.05 10.86
C VAL A 106 2.50 -0.59 12.25
N THR A 107 2.55 0.73 12.43
CA THR A 107 2.64 1.38 13.74
C THR A 107 1.29 1.93 14.19
N SER A 108 0.46 2.37 13.25
CA SER A 108 -0.89 2.84 13.53
C SER A 108 -1.75 2.74 12.27
N TYR A 109 -3.04 2.50 12.45
CA TYR A 109 -4.00 2.58 11.35
C TYR A 109 -5.35 3.04 11.86
N HIS A 110 -6.15 3.60 10.97
CA HIS A 110 -7.54 3.95 11.25
C HIS A 110 -8.40 3.70 10.02
N LYS A 111 -9.70 3.48 10.26
CA LYS A 111 -10.68 3.42 9.17
C LYS A 111 -10.85 4.81 8.59
N SER A 112 -10.89 4.89 7.27
CA SER A 112 -11.14 6.12 6.52
C SER A 112 -12.43 5.98 5.72
N SER A 113 -13.04 7.10 5.35
CA SER A 113 -14.10 7.09 4.35
C SER A 113 -13.49 6.89 2.97
N GLU A 114 -14.23 6.24 2.07
CA GLU A 114 -13.88 6.24 0.66
C GLU A 114 -13.71 7.69 0.15
N PRO A 115 -12.60 8.01 -0.54
CA PRO A 115 -12.39 9.31 -1.15
C PRO A 115 -13.48 9.63 -2.18
N LYS A 116 -13.72 10.92 -2.43
CA LYS A 116 -14.65 11.35 -3.49
C LYS A 116 -14.21 10.88 -4.87
N ASP A 117 -12.90 10.89 -5.12
CA ASP A 117 -12.28 10.26 -6.28
C ASP A 117 -11.47 9.05 -5.80
N PRO A 118 -11.95 7.82 -6.05
CA PRO A 118 -11.25 6.61 -5.59
C PRO A 118 -9.98 6.33 -6.42
N TYR A 119 -9.80 7.00 -7.55
CA TYR A 119 -8.68 6.79 -8.46
C TYR A 119 -7.48 7.67 -8.11
N VAL A 120 -6.29 7.12 -8.34
CA VAL A 120 -5.03 7.87 -8.43
C VAL A 120 -4.55 7.82 -9.88
N TYR A 121 -3.88 8.87 -10.33
CA TYR A 121 -3.47 9.02 -11.73
C TYR A 121 -1.96 9.14 -11.81
N ARG A 122 -1.35 8.50 -12.81
CA ARG A 122 0.07 8.66 -13.05
C ARG A 122 0.33 10.08 -13.59
N GLN A 123 1.08 10.86 -12.83
CA GLN A 123 1.56 12.17 -13.24
C GLN A 123 2.85 12.00 -14.05
N TYR A 124 3.01 12.76 -15.14
CA TYR A 124 4.18 12.73 -16.04
C TYR A 124 5.10 13.95 -15.89
N ASN A 125 4.89 14.76 -14.85
CA ASN A 125 5.56 16.05 -14.63
C ASN A 125 6.92 15.89 -13.98
#